data_AF-A0A5B2XJ39-F1
#
_entry.id   AF-A0A5B2XJ39-F1
#
_cell.length_a   1.000
_cell.length_b   1.000
_cell.length_c   1.000
_cell.angle_alpha   90.00
_cell.angle_beta   90.00
_cell.angle_gamma   90.00
#
_symmetry.space_group_name_H-M   'P 1'
#
loop_
_entity.id
_entity.type
_entity.pdbx_description
1 polymer ?
#
loop_
_entity_poly.entity_id
_entity_poly.type
_entity_poly.pdbx_seq_one_letter_code
_entity_poly.pdbx_strand_id
1 'polypeptide(L)' 'MRYIWWQSGYDDRCHAFPANQTTETDRGYYEAACDHSVPPGRVIREQGGQLCTACLILVGLDLPEDKWR' A
#
# COMPACT_ATOMS: atom_id res chain seq x y z
N MET A 1 7.21 2.31 -9.53
CA MET A 1 5.76 2.57 -9.48
C MET A 1 5.42 3.60 -8.39
N ARG A 2 4.25 4.27 -8.38
CA ARG A 2 3.84 5.16 -7.26
C ARG A 2 2.90 4.41 -6.32
N TYR A 3 3.17 4.51 -5.02
CA TYR A 3 2.38 3.88 -3.96
C TYR A 3 1.73 4.93 -3.07
N ILE A 4 0.58 4.57 -2.49
CA ILE A 4 -0.09 5.30 -1.42
C ILE A 4 -0.15 4.38 -0.22
N TRP A 5 0.24 4.90 0.93
CA TRP A 5 0.26 4.14 2.18
C TRP A 5 -1.01 4.44 2.96
N TRP A 6 -1.81 3.40 3.20
CA TRP A 6 -3.05 3.46 3.96
C TRP A 6 -3.09 2.35 5.00
N GLN A 7 -3.74 2.61 6.12
CA GLN A 7 -3.91 1.64 7.17
C GLN A 7 -4.96 0.59 6.79
N SER A 8 -4.65 -0.67 7.05
CA SER A 8 -5.61 -1.77 7.00
C SER A 8 -6.28 -1.95 8.35
N GLY A 9 -7.62 -1.97 8.37
CA GLY A 9 -8.38 -2.33 9.57
C GLY A 9 -8.36 -3.82 9.93
N TYR A 10 -7.55 -4.65 9.25
CA TYR A 10 -7.33 -6.04 9.65
C TYR A 10 -6.19 -6.19 10.66
N ASP A 11 -5.11 -5.42 10.50
CA ASP A 11 -3.87 -5.59 11.25
C ASP A 11 -3.30 -4.27 11.82
N ASP A 12 -4.00 -3.15 11.64
CA ASP A 12 -3.61 -1.81 12.06
C ASP A 12 -2.24 -1.36 11.53
N ARG A 13 -1.79 -1.95 10.41
CA ARG A 13 -0.56 -1.57 9.71
C ARG A 13 -0.87 -0.77 8.46
N CYS A 14 0.08 0.09 8.11
CA CYS A 14 0.08 0.82 6.85
C CYS A 14 0.71 -0.04 5.75
N HIS A 15 -0.09 -0.36 4.74
CA HIS A 15 0.35 -1.13 3.56
C HIS A 15 0.51 -0.21 2.36
N ALA A 16 1.39 -0.58 1.43
CA ALA A 16 1.63 0.18 0.21
C ALA A 16 0.68 -0.28 -0.89
N PHE A 17 -0.32 0.53 -1.22
CA PHE A 17 -1.25 0.27 -2.32
C PHE A 17 -0.80 1.00 -3.59
N PRO A 18 -0.69 0.33 -4.75
CA PRO A 18 -0.44 0.98 -6.04
C PRO A 18 -1.42 2.13 -6.31
N ALA A 19 -0.90 3.30 -6.70
CA ALA A 19 -1.71 4.52 -6.80
C ALA A 19 -2.81 4.46 -7.87
N ASN A 20 -2.64 3.64 -8.92
CA ASN A 20 -3.70 3.35 -9.90
C ASN A 20 -4.92 2.68 -9.26
N GLN A 21 -4.76 2.08 -8.08
CA GLN A 21 -5.88 1.53 -7.33
C GLN A 21 -6.77 2.59 -6.67
N THR A 22 -6.41 3.86 -6.71
CA THR A 22 -7.18 4.91 -6.03
C THR A 22 -8.23 5.61 -6.89
N THR A 23 -8.18 5.42 -8.21
CA THR A 23 -9.03 6.13 -9.19
C THR A 23 -10.27 5.37 -9.67
N GLU A 24 -10.32 4.04 -9.53
CA GLU A 24 -11.51 3.24 -9.85
C GLU A 24 -12.43 3.16 -8.65
N THR A 25 -13.73 3.33 -8.92
CA THR A 25 -14.80 3.50 -7.95
C THR A 25 -15.53 2.20 -7.58
N ASP A 26 -15.27 1.09 -8.28
CA ASP A 26 -16.01 -0.17 -8.13
C ASP A 26 -15.09 -1.38 -7.88
N ARG A 27 -14.17 -1.23 -6.92
CA ARG A 27 -13.26 -2.31 -6.52
C ARG A 27 -13.81 -3.09 -5.34
N GLY A 28 -13.74 -4.42 -5.44
CA GLY A 28 -14.00 -5.31 -4.31
C GLY A 28 -12.90 -5.27 -3.25
N TYR A 29 -11.65 -5.07 -3.68
CA TYR A 29 -10.45 -5.06 -2.82
C TYR A 29 -9.39 -4.08 -3.32
N TYR A 30 -8.58 -3.60 -2.39
CA TYR A 30 -7.29 -2.95 -2.62
C TYR A 30 -6.19 -3.98 -2.35
N GLU A 31 -5.32 -4.18 -3.32
CA GLU A 31 -4.20 -5.12 -3.25
C GLU A 31 -2.94 -4.35 -2.88
N ALA A 32 -2.33 -4.68 -1.76
CA ALA A 32 -1.05 -4.10 -1.36
C ALA A 32 0.10 -4.60 -2.25
N ALA A 33 1.29 -4.03 -2.05
CA ALA A 33 2.51 -4.52 -2.68
C ALA A 33 2.90 -5.92 -2.17
N CYS A 34 2.59 -6.24 -0.89
CA CYS A 34 2.66 -7.61 -0.37
C CYS A 34 1.34 -8.36 -0.63
N ASP A 35 1.23 -9.61 -0.17
CA ASP A 35 0.06 -10.47 -0.36
C ASP A 35 -1.20 -10.04 0.46
N HIS A 36 -1.26 -8.78 0.92
CA HIS A 36 -2.36 -8.28 1.75
C HIS A 36 -3.44 -7.61 0.90
N SER A 37 -4.67 -8.08 1.03
CA SER A 37 -5.84 -7.54 0.33
C SER A 37 -6.82 -6.94 1.34
N VAL A 38 -7.35 -5.75 1.05
CA VAL A 38 -8.25 -5.02 1.97
C VAL A 38 -9.50 -4.52 1.25
N PRO A 39 -10.72 -4.89 1.69
CA PRO A 39 -11.94 -4.37 1.07
C PRO A 39 -12.11 -2.87 1.37
N PRO A 40 -12.80 -2.10 0.53
CA PRO A 40 -12.96 -0.65 0.72
C PRO A 40 -13.47 -0.23 2.10
N GLY A 41 -14.39 -1.00 2.69
CA GLY A 41 -14.93 -0.72 4.02
C GLY A 41 -13.94 -0.92 5.18
N ARG A 42 -12.73 -1.42 4.93
CA ARG A 42 -11.67 -1.63 5.93
C ARG A 42 -10.36 -0.91 5.59
N VAL A 43 -10.34 -0.11 4.53
CA VAL A 43 -9.20 0.76 4.22
C VAL A 43 -9.42 2.11 4.91
N ILE A 44 -8.48 2.48 5.78
CA ILE A 44 -8.45 3.80 6.42
C ILE A 44 -7.45 4.64 5.64
N ARG A 45 -7.91 5.73 5.00
CA ARG A 45 -7.12 6.54 4.07
C ARG A 45 -6.16 7.51 4.78
N GLU A 46 -5.50 7.02 5.81
CA GLU A 46 -4.56 7.74 6.66
C GLU A 46 -3.35 6.83 6.93
N GLN A 47 -2.19 7.44 7.20
CA GLN A 47 -1.02 6.71 7.68
C GLN A 47 -1.07 6.59 9.21
N GLY A 48 -2.00 5.78 9.71
CA GLY A 48 -2.10 5.41 11.12
C GLY A 48 -1.36 4.09 11.38
N GLY A 49 -0.48 4.07 12.39
CA GLY A 49 0.22 2.85 12.80
C GLY A 49 1.57 2.60 12.10
N GLN A 50 2.08 1.37 12.23
CA GLN A 50 3.40 0.99 11.72
C GLN A 50 3.33 0.65 10.22
N LEU A 51 4.38 1.00 9.47
CA LEU A 51 4.53 0.56 8.08
C LEU A 51 4.74 -0.96 8.03
N CYS A 52 4.07 -1.61 7.09
CA CYS A 52 4.27 -3.02 6.81
C CYS A 52 5.69 -3.24 6.26
N THR A 53 6.49 -4.04 6.97
CA THR A 53 7.89 -4.33 6.60
C THR A 53 8.00 -5.00 5.22
N ALA A 54 7.07 -5.90 4.87
CA ALA A 54 7.07 -6.54 3.55
C ALA A 54 6.83 -5.51 2.44
N CYS A 55 5.87 -4.60 2.62
CA CYS A 55 5.63 -3.50 1.69
C CYS A 55 6.85 -2.58 1.58
N LEU A 56 7.54 -2.26 2.68
CA LEU A 56 8.76 -1.44 2.65
C LEU A 56 9.85 -2.06 1.78
N ILE A 57 10.10 -3.36 1.94
CA ILE A 57 11.12 -4.07 1.16
C ILE A 57 10.74 -4.10 -0.33
N LEU A 58 9.50 -4.49 -0.65
CA LEU A 58 9.06 -4.63 -2.04
C LEU A 58 9.03 -3.29 -2.77
N VAL A 59 8.54 -2.23 -2.11
CA VAL A 59 8.57 -0.87 -2.68
C VAL A 59 10.01 -0.39 -2.86
N GLY A 60 10.91 -0.71 -1.92
CA GLY A 60 12.33 -0.37 -2.02
C GLY A 60 13.03 -1.04 -3.20
N LEU A 61 12.69 -2.31 -3.49
CA LEU A 61 13.19 -3.05 -4.64
C LEU A 61 12.65 -2.54 -5.98
N ASP A 62 11.47 -1.91 -5.97
CA ASP A 62 10.87 -1.29 -7.17
C ASP A 62 11.45 0.11 -7.48
N LEU A 63 12.35 0.62 -6.63
CA LEU A 63 13.06 1.87 -6.91
C LEU A 63 14.15 1.63 -7.97
N PRO A 64 14.26 2.50 -8.99
CA PRO A 64 15.34 2.42 -9.96
C PRO A 64 16.71 2.59 -9.26
N GLU A 65 17.70 1.78 -9.67
CA GLU A 65 19.04 1.73 -9.04
C GLU A 65 19.77 3.10 -9.04
N ASP A 66 19.42 4.00 -9.96
CA ASP A 66 20.09 5.30 -10.15
C ASP A 66 19.37 6.49 -9.50
N LYS A 67 19.31 6.55 -8.15
CA LYS A 67 18.88 7.76 -7.43
C LYS A 67 19.73 8.15 -6.21
N TRP A 68 20.98 7.72 -6.16
CA TRP A 68 21.95 8.18 -5.16
C TRP A 68 23.10 8.96 -5.80
N ARG A 69 22.76 10.04 -6.51
CA ARG A 69 23.74 10.99 -7.06
C ARG A 69 23.44 12.40 -6.59
#